data_AF-A0AAV6N807-F1
#
_entry.id   AF-A0AAV6N807-F1
#
_cell.length_a   1.000
_cell.length_b   1.000
_cell.length_c   1.000
_cell.angle_alpha   90.00
_cell.angle_beta   90.00
_cell.angle_gamma   90.00
#
_symmetry.space_group_name_H-M   'P 1'
#
loop_
_entity.id
_entity.type
_entity.pdbx_description
1 polymer ?
#
loop_
_entity_poly.entity_id
_entity_poly.type
_entity_poly.pdbx_seq_one_letter_code
_entity_poly.pdbx_strand_id
1 'polypeptide(L)'
;MRFLSVTSAFSLSPHCFPLRVQRRTAVCQMRRQVKILKTLAPPLIAVLIALYPLNKTPEGCYALAQSAEIERGGALFSHACIGCHDAGGNIIQPGATLFSSDLERNRADSEEEIYQITYYGKGRMPGFGENCKPRGQCTFGPRLQEEEIRVLAKFVKIQADRGWLNP
;
A
#
# COMPACT_ATOMS: atom_id res chain seq x y z
N MET A 1 60.85 -13.64 19.94
CA MET A 1 61.66 -12.66 20.71
C MET A 1 60.96 -11.31 20.62
N ARG A 2 60.69 -10.68 21.78
CA ARG A 2 60.27 -9.27 22.03
C ARG A 2 58.94 -8.82 21.40
N PHE A 3 57.82 -8.87 22.13
CA PHE A 3 57.30 -7.83 23.05
C PHE A 3 57.45 -6.40 22.51
N LEU A 4 56.32 -5.73 22.26
CA LEU A 4 55.93 -4.49 22.96
C LEU A 4 54.40 -4.31 22.86
N SER A 5 53.79 -4.22 24.03
CA SER A 5 52.40 -3.84 24.30
C SER A 5 52.32 -2.31 24.35
N VAL A 6 51.24 -1.72 23.85
CA VAL A 6 50.85 -0.35 24.22
C VAL A 6 49.42 -0.39 24.73
N THR A 7 49.32 -0.23 26.04
CA THR A 7 48.13 0.08 26.81
C THR A 7 47.78 1.56 26.66
N SER A 8 46.50 1.90 26.48
CA SER A 8 45.98 3.21 26.83
C SER A 8 44.71 3.03 27.65
N ALA A 9 44.75 3.52 28.89
CA ALA A 9 43.67 3.57 29.84
C ALA A 9 43.41 5.03 30.23
N PHE A 10 42.17 5.49 30.09
CA PHE A 10 41.59 6.66 30.78
C PHE A 10 40.07 6.38 30.84
N SER A 11 39.52 5.84 31.93
CA SER A 11 39.17 6.46 33.24
C SER A 11 37.84 7.23 33.23
N LEU A 12 36.87 6.67 33.98
CA LEU A 12 35.82 7.27 34.84
C LEU A 12 35.38 8.73 34.55
N SER A 13 34.09 9.08 34.46
CA SER A 13 33.03 8.81 35.45
C SER A 13 31.66 9.37 34.98
N PRO A 14 30.55 9.10 35.71
CA PRO A 14 29.19 9.48 35.34
C PRO A 14 28.87 10.91 35.78
N HIS A 15 28.10 11.64 34.98
CA HIS A 15 27.49 12.90 35.40
C HIS A 15 25.97 12.81 35.32
N CYS A 16 25.37 12.77 36.51
CA CYS A 16 23.97 13.03 36.78
C CYS A 16 23.91 14.37 37.53
N PHE A 17 23.10 15.33 37.08
CA PHE A 17 22.72 16.54 37.82
C PHE A 17 21.39 17.08 37.25
N PRO A 18 20.63 17.92 37.98
CA PRO A 18 19.22 17.69 38.19
C PRO A 18 18.33 18.87 37.75
N LEU A 19 17.01 18.62 37.81
CA LEU A 19 15.92 19.53 38.18
C LEU A 19 15.65 20.82 37.38
N ARG A 20 14.50 20.75 36.70
CA ARG A 20 13.28 21.57 36.93
C ARG A 20 13.17 22.93 36.22
N VAL A 21 11.91 23.21 35.86
CA VAL A 21 11.26 24.50 35.60
C VAL A 21 11.08 24.87 34.11
N GLN A 22 9.99 24.32 33.56
CA GLN A 22 8.87 25.05 32.96
C GLN A 22 9.12 26.50 32.53
N ARG A 23 9.16 26.75 31.22
CA ARG A 23 8.77 28.04 30.64
C ARG A 23 7.84 27.84 29.45
N ARG A 24 6.63 28.37 29.65
CA ARG A 24 5.59 28.61 28.65
C ARG A 24 6.17 29.47 27.53
N THR A 25 6.19 28.98 26.30
CA THR A 25 6.41 29.82 25.13
C THR A 25 5.11 30.57 24.83
N ALA A 26 5.12 31.86 25.15
CA ALA A 26 4.10 32.80 24.68
C ALA A 26 4.18 32.88 23.15
N VAL A 27 3.17 32.35 22.47
CA VAL A 27 2.95 32.67 21.05
C VAL A 27 2.47 34.12 21.02
N CYS A 28 3.32 34.98 20.47
CA CYS A 28 2.99 36.37 20.22
C CYS A 28 1.84 36.42 19.21
N GLN A 29 0.63 36.66 19.71
CA GLN A 29 -0.57 36.84 18.91
C GLN A 29 -0.47 38.17 18.16
N MET A 30 -0.04 38.12 16.90
CA MET A 30 -0.02 39.27 16.01
C MET A 30 -1.47 39.68 15.71
N ARG A 31 -2.03 40.60 16.51
CA ARG A 31 -3.32 41.26 16.24
C ARG A 31 -3.17 42.09 14.97
N ARG A 32 -3.52 41.51 13.82
CA ARG A 32 -3.71 42.26 12.57
C ARG A 32 -5.00 43.07 12.71
N GLN A 33 -4.86 44.35 13.07
CA GLN A 33 -5.94 45.33 13.14
C GLN A 33 -6.49 45.58 11.72
N VAL A 34 -7.54 44.86 11.33
CA VAL A 34 -8.25 45.14 10.07
C VAL A 34 -9.23 46.27 10.34
N LYS A 35 -8.85 47.49 9.94
CA LYS A 35 -9.72 48.67 10.02
C LYS A 35 -10.95 48.41 9.15
N ILE A 36 -12.11 48.38 9.81
CA ILE A 36 -13.43 48.24 9.21
C ILE A 36 -13.73 49.50 8.41
N LEU A 37 -13.69 49.41 7.08
CA LEU A 37 -14.24 50.43 6.19
C LEU A 37 -15.54 49.87 5.59
N LYS A 38 -16.66 50.35 6.13
CA LYS A 38 -18.02 50.11 5.61
C LYS A 38 -18.27 51.06 4.44
N THR A 39 -18.39 50.56 3.22
CA THR A 39 -19.12 51.25 2.13
C THR A 39 -19.61 50.23 1.09
N LEU A 40 -20.91 49.94 1.16
CA LEU A 40 -21.87 49.61 0.08
C LEU A 40 -21.40 48.81 -1.15
N ALA A 41 -21.64 47.49 -1.13
CA ALA A 41 -22.37 46.73 -2.17
C ALA A 41 -22.62 45.28 -1.67
N PRO A 42 -23.88 44.87 -1.40
CA PRO A 42 -24.28 43.50 -1.00
C PRO A 42 -24.49 42.62 -2.26
N PRO A 43 -24.66 41.27 -2.25
CA PRO A 43 -24.32 40.18 -1.34
C PRO A 43 -23.50 39.07 -2.07
N LEU A 44 -22.56 39.43 -2.96
CA LEU A 44 -21.99 38.45 -3.91
C LEU A 44 -20.96 37.47 -3.33
N ILE A 45 -20.26 37.81 -2.24
CA ILE A 45 -19.27 36.91 -1.63
C ILE A 45 -19.94 35.79 -0.82
N ALA A 46 -21.11 36.05 -0.23
CA ALA A 46 -21.90 35.01 0.45
C ALA A 46 -22.51 34.00 -0.53
N VAL A 47 -22.88 34.46 -1.74
CA VAL A 47 -23.37 33.58 -2.82
C VAL A 47 -22.25 32.71 -3.39
N LEU A 48 -21.00 33.19 -3.45
CA LEU A 48 -19.86 32.37 -3.91
C LEU A 48 -19.52 31.21 -2.95
N ILE A 49 -19.73 31.36 -1.64
CA ILE A 49 -19.56 30.26 -0.68
C ILE A 49 -20.77 29.31 -0.71
N ALA A 50 -21.98 29.81 -1.00
CA ALA A 50 -23.20 29.01 -1.13
C ALA A 50 -23.33 28.26 -2.46
N LEU A 51 -22.60 28.68 -3.50
CA LEU A 51 -22.55 28.02 -4.82
C LEU A 51 -21.30 27.16 -5.03
N TYR A 52 -20.40 27.07 -4.05
CA TYR A 52 -19.37 26.04 -4.10
C TYR A 52 -20.09 24.70 -3.92
N PRO A 53 -20.11 23.80 -4.93
CA PRO A 53 -20.58 22.46 -4.69
C PRO A 53 -19.74 21.91 -3.54
N LEU A 54 -20.41 21.43 -2.49
CA LEU A 54 -19.85 20.52 -1.50
C LEU A 54 -19.49 19.20 -2.21
N ASN A 55 -18.63 19.25 -3.22
CA ASN A 55 -17.97 18.10 -3.83
C ASN A 55 -16.72 17.74 -3.01
N LYS A 56 -16.80 17.85 -1.68
CA LYS A 56 -15.86 17.18 -0.80
C LYS A 56 -16.33 15.73 -0.73
N THR A 57 -15.96 14.94 -1.73
CA THR A 57 -15.92 13.50 -1.53
C THR A 57 -15.06 13.23 -0.28
N PRO A 58 -15.45 12.31 0.60
CA PRO A 58 -14.63 12.00 1.76
C PRO A 58 -13.41 11.22 1.28
N GLU A 59 -12.33 11.93 0.96
CA GLU A 59 -11.02 11.35 0.57
C GLU A 59 -10.55 10.31 1.60
N GLY A 60 -10.91 10.50 2.88
CA GLY A 60 -10.64 9.54 3.95
C GLY A 60 -11.41 8.20 3.82
N CYS A 61 -12.66 8.20 3.36
CA CYS A 61 -13.42 6.95 3.24
C CYS A 61 -12.94 6.09 2.06
N TYR A 62 -12.49 6.74 0.97
CA TYR A 62 -11.92 6.02 -0.19
C TYR A 62 -10.58 5.37 0.15
N ALA A 63 -9.69 6.10 0.83
CA ALA A 63 -8.39 5.56 1.26
C ALA A 63 -8.54 4.36 2.21
N LEU A 64 -9.48 4.42 3.16
CA LEU A 64 -9.78 3.32 4.07
C LEU A 64 -10.34 2.07 3.36
N ALA A 65 -11.23 2.28 2.38
CA ALA A 65 -11.77 1.18 1.58
C ALA A 65 -10.67 0.51 0.74
N GLN A 66 -9.78 1.30 0.13
CA GLN A 66 -8.66 0.78 -0.65
C GLN A 66 -7.67 0.00 0.23
N SER A 67 -7.37 0.47 1.45
CA SER A 67 -6.49 -0.25 2.36
C SER A 67 -7.09 -1.59 2.81
N ALA A 68 -8.39 -1.62 3.11
CA ALA A 68 -9.07 -2.86 3.50
C ALA A 68 -9.11 -3.88 2.35
N GLU A 69 -9.25 -3.41 1.10
CA GLU A 69 -9.21 -4.27 -0.08
C GLU A 69 -7.80 -4.85 -0.33
N ILE A 70 -6.74 -4.06 -0.12
CA ILE A 70 -5.35 -4.54 -0.21
C ILE A 70 -5.06 -5.58 0.88
N GLU A 71 -5.49 -5.33 2.12
CA GLU A 71 -5.34 -6.29 3.23
C GLU A 71 -6.07 -7.61 2.93
N ARG A 72 -7.32 -7.52 2.46
CA ARG A 72 -8.09 -8.69 2.02
C ARG A 72 -7.39 -9.44 0.88
N GLY A 73 -6.86 -8.72 -0.10
CA GLY A 73 -6.09 -9.29 -1.20
C GLY A 73 -4.83 -10.01 -0.73
N GLY A 74 -4.09 -9.42 0.21
CA GLY A 74 -2.92 -10.04 0.81
C GLY A 74 -3.25 -11.32 1.59
N ALA A 75 -4.35 -11.33 2.33
CA ALA A 75 -4.82 -12.53 3.03
C ALA A 75 -5.21 -13.64 2.04
N LEU A 76 -5.99 -13.32 1.01
CA LEU A 76 -6.35 -14.27 -0.05
C LEU A 76 -5.11 -14.82 -0.75
N PHE A 77 -4.15 -13.94 -1.08
CA PHE A 77 -2.91 -14.31 -1.77
C PHE A 77 -2.06 -15.26 -0.88
N SER A 78 -1.96 -14.95 0.40
CA SER A 78 -1.27 -15.77 1.40
C SER A 78 -1.88 -17.16 1.54
N HIS A 79 -3.20 -17.30 1.38
CA HIS A 79 -3.86 -18.59 1.48
C HIS A 79 -3.81 -19.42 0.20
N ALA A 80 -3.86 -18.78 -0.98
CA ALA A 80 -4.07 -19.47 -2.24
C ALA A 80 -2.84 -19.50 -3.18
N CYS A 81 -1.93 -18.54 -3.06
CA CYS A 81 -0.97 -18.24 -4.13
C CYS A 81 0.50 -18.43 -3.71
N ILE A 82 0.85 -18.19 -2.44
CA ILE A 82 2.25 -18.20 -1.97
C ILE A 82 2.95 -19.54 -2.15
N GLY A 83 2.20 -20.65 -2.22
CA GLY A 83 2.77 -21.96 -2.47
C GLY A 83 3.53 -22.05 -3.80
N CYS A 84 3.22 -21.19 -4.77
CA CYS A 84 3.95 -21.08 -6.03
C CYS A 84 4.59 -19.70 -6.25
N HIS A 85 3.97 -18.63 -5.72
CA HIS A 85 4.28 -17.23 -6.00
C HIS A 85 4.73 -16.45 -4.76
N ASP A 86 5.45 -17.10 -3.85
CA ASP A 86 6.03 -16.44 -2.68
C ASP A 86 6.85 -15.21 -3.07
N ALA A 87 6.65 -14.10 -2.34
CA ALA A 87 7.25 -12.79 -2.60
C ALA A 87 7.19 -12.34 -4.09
N GLY A 88 6.15 -12.73 -4.84
CA GLY A 88 5.98 -12.40 -6.25
C GLY A 88 6.78 -13.27 -7.22
N GLY A 89 7.50 -14.29 -6.73
CA GLY A 89 8.28 -15.21 -7.55
C GLY A 89 7.43 -16.20 -8.35
N ASN A 90 8.09 -17.23 -8.90
CA ASN A 90 7.44 -18.42 -9.46
C ASN A 90 8.38 -19.62 -9.35
N ILE A 91 8.10 -20.53 -8.42
CA ILE A 91 8.96 -21.70 -8.18
C ILE A 91 8.85 -22.78 -9.27
N ILE A 92 7.79 -22.72 -10.09
CA ILE A 92 7.47 -23.74 -11.09
C ILE A 92 8.04 -23.37 -12.46
N GLN A 93 7.92 -22.10 -12.86
CA GLN A 93 8.25 -21.61 -14.19
C GLN A 93 9.11 -20.34 -14.11
N PRO A 94 10.43 -20.44 -14.36
CA PRO A 94 11.29 -19.28 -14.52
C PRO A 94 10.80 -18.35 -15.64
N GLY A 95 10.88 -17.03 -15.41
CA GLY A 95 10.45 -16.01 -16.37
C GLY A 95 8.93 -15.82 -16.48
N ALA A 96 8.16 -16.42 -15.56
CA ALA A 96 6.72 -16.19 -15.38
C ALA A 96 6.42 -15.79 -13.93
N THR A 97 7.23 -14.91 -13.36
CA THR A 97 7.01 -14.33 -12.03
C THR A 97 5.89 -13.28 -12.07
N LEU A 98 5.49 -12.78 -10.90
CA LEU A 98 4.51 -11.70 -10.76
C LEU A 98 5.17 -10.30 -10.71
N PHE A 99 6.45 -10.19 -11.06
CA PHE A 99 7.13 -8.90 -11.23
C PHE A 99 6.72 -8.25 -12.57
N SER A 100 6.64 -6.92 -12.63
CA SER A 100 6.15 -6.20 -13.81
C SER A 100 6.89 -6.57 -15.10
N SER A 101 8.21 -6.75 -15.06
CA SER A 101 9.00 -7.14 -16.23
C SER A 101 8.62 -8.50 -16.84
N ASP A 102 8.18 -9.45 -16.01
CA ASP A 102 7.70 -10.76 -16.45
C ASP A 102 6.24 -10.68 -16.89
N LEU A 103 5.40 -9.94 -16.17
CA LEU A 103 4.00 -9.74 -16.54
C LEU A 103 3.89 -9.07 -17.92
N GLU A 104 4.59 -7.96 -18.16
CA GLU A 104 4.61 -7.26 -19.44
C GLU A 104 5.11 -8.15 -20.57
N ARG A 105 6.23 -8.86 -20.35
CA ARG A 105 6.82 -9.78 -21.34
C ARG A 105 5.85 -10.90 -21.72
N ASN A 106 5.03 -11.35 -20.78
CA ASN A 106 4.02 -12.38 -20.98
C ASN A 106 2.62 -11.84 -21.34
N ARG A 107 2.50 -10.52 -21.54
CA ARG A 107 1.24 -9.79 -21.81
C ARG A 107 0.17 -10.04 -20.76
N ALA A 108 0.58 -10.08 -19.50
CA ALA A 108 -0.23 -10.35 -18.32
C ALA A 108 -0.16 -9.20 -17.29
N ASP A 109 0.11 -7.99 -17.74
CA ASP A 109 0.32 -6.79 -16.93
C ASP A 109 -0.96 -5.99 -16.66
N SER A 110 -2.10 -6.33 -17.26
CA SER A 110 -3.40 -5.74 -16.90
C SER A 110 -4.10 -6.51 -15.78
N GLU A 111 -4.91 -5.82 -14.98
CA GLU A 111 -5.74 -6.47 -13.95
C GLU A 111 -6.69 -7.51 -14.57
N GLU A 112 -7.25 -7.20 -15.74
CA GLU A 112 -8.14 -8.10 -16.48
C GLU A 112 -7.43 -9.39 -16.89
N GLU A 113 -6.19 -9.32 -17.40
CA GLU A 113 -5.48 -10.52 -17.81
C GLU A 113 -5.04 -11.35 -16.60
N ILE A 114 -4.60 -10.70 -15.51
CA ILE A 114 -4.31 -11.39 -14.25
C ILE A 114 -5.56 -12.10 -13.73
N TYR A 115 -6.72 -11.46 -13.81
CA TYR A 115 -8.01 -12.07 -13.49
C TYR A 115 -8.28 -13.29 -14.37
N GLN A 116 -8.15 -13.17 -15.70
CA GLN A 116 -8.41 -14.28 -16.62
C GLN A 116 -7.50 -15.48 -16.35
N ILE A 117 -6.19 -15.24 -16.15
CA ILE A 117 -5.21 -16.28 -15.83
C ILE A 117 -5.54 -16.94 -14.48
N THR A 118 -5.89 -16.15 -13.46
CA THR A 118 -6.24 -16.68 -12.14
C THR A 118 -7.56 -17.47 -12.20
N TYR A 119 -8.52 -17.02 -13.00
CA TYR A 119 -9.82 -17.68 -13.14
C TYR A 119 -9.70 -19.02 -13.88
N TYR A 120 -9.09 -19.02 -15.07
CA TYR A 120 -9.08 -20.18 -15.97
C TYR A 120 -7.81 -21.03 -15.91
N GLY A 121 -6.74 -20.52 -15.30
CA GLY A 121 -5.42 -21.13 -15.29
C GLY A 121 -4.65 -20.86 -16.58
N LYS A 122 -3.34 -21.09 -16.55
CA LYS A 122 -2.45 -20.98 -17.72
C LYS A 122 -1.28 -21.95 -17.59
N GLY A 123 -1.19 -22.88 -18.53
CA GLY A 123 -0.14 -23.91 -18.52
C GLY A 123 -0.20 -24.78 -17.27
N ARG A 124 0.82 -24.69 -16.41
CA ARG A 124 0.90 -25.47 -15.15
C ARG A 124 0.22 -24.80 -13.96
N MET A 125 -0.17 -23.52 -14.07
CA MET A 125 -0.92 -22.83 -13.03
C MET A 125 -2.39 -23.24 -13.12
N PRO A 126 -2.98 -23.79 -12.04
CA PRO A 126 -4.39 -24.16 -12.04
C PRO A 126 -5.30 -22.93 -12.02
N GLY A 127 -6.47 -23.01 -12.67
CA GLY A 127 -7.52 -21.99 -12.54
C GLY A 127 -8.34 -22.14 -11.25
N PHE A 128 -8.70 -21.02 -10.64
CA PHE A 128 -9.40 -20.95 -9.35
C PHE A 128 -10.89 -20.59 -9.47
N GLY A 129 -11.35 -20.11 -10.63
CA GLY A 129 -12.73 -19.67 -10.81
C GLY A 129 -13.75 -20.80 -10.70
N GLU A 130 -14.95 -20.50 -10.21
CA GLU A 130 -16.05 -21.49 -10.05
C GLU A 130 -16.37 -22.22 -11.36
N ASN A 131 -16.33 -21.52 -12.50
CA ASN A 131 -16.62 -22.08 -13.81
C ASN A 131 -15.39 -22.57 -14.59
N CYS A 132 -14.19 -22.60 -13.98
CA CYS A 132 -13.01 -23.15 -14.65
C CYS A 132 -13.23 -24.62 -15.01
N LYS A 133 -12.97 -24.96 -16.28
CA LYS A 133 -13.10 -26.29 -16.89
C LYS A 133 -12.07 -26.46 -18.02
N PRO A 134 -11.68 -27.70 -18.36
CA PRO A 134 -11.96 -28.98 -17.70
C PRO A 134 -11.36 -29.13 -16.30
N ARG A 135 -11.84 -30.11 -15.51
CA ARG A 135 -11.45 -30.27 -14.08
C ARG A 135 -9.94 -30.34 -13.85
N GLY A 136 -9.19 -30.94 -14.78
CA GLY A 136 -7.74 -31.14 -14.67
C GLY A 136 -6.89 -29.88 -14.82
N GLN A 137 -7.42 -28.79 -15.41
CA GLN A 137 -6.71 -27.51 -15.50
C GLN A 137 -6.98 -26.59 -14.31
N CYS A 138 -7.84 -27.00 -13.40
CA CYS A 138 -8.34 -26.16 -12.31
C CYS A 138 -7.91 -26.69 -10.96
N THR A 139 -7.87 -25.82 -9.96
CA THR A 139 -7.41 -26.16 -8.61
C THR A 139 -8.19 -27.34 -8.03
N PHE A 140 -7.48 -28.25 -7.36
CA PHE A 140 -8.10 -29.37 -6.65
C PHE A 140 -8.79 -28.95 -5.35
N GLY A 141 -8.38 -27.81 -4.77
CA GLY A 141 -9.01 -27.21 -3.60
C GLY A 141 -10.32 -26.48 -3.90
N PRO A 142 -10.84 -25.74 -2.90
CA PRO A 142 -11.99 -24.86 -3.08
C PRO A 142 -11.78 -23.86 -4.22
N ARG A 143 -12.86 -23.57 -4.93
CA ARG A 143 -12.88 -22.47 -5.92
C ARG A 143 -13.06 -21.14 -5.21
N LEU A 144 -12.60 -20.08 -5.85
CA LEU A 144 -12.76 -18.71 -5.39
C LEU A 144 -13.92 -18.04 -6.13
N GLN A 145 -14.63 -17.17 -5.43
CA GLN A 145 -15.66 -16.34 -6.03
C GLN A 145 -15.03 -15.31 -6.97
N GLU A 146 -15.80 -14.86 -7.95
CA GLU A 146 -15.35 -13.89 -8.94
C GLU A 146 -14.87 -12.58 -8.29
N GLU A 147 -15.55 -12.11 -7.25
CA GLU A 147 -15.12 -10.93 -6.48
C GLU A 147 -13.78 -11.15 -5.77
N GLU A 148 -13.52 -12.34 -5.25
CA GLU A 148 -12.24 -12.67 -4.60
C GLU A 148 -11.10 -12.69 -5.62
N ILE A 149 -11.34 -13.21 -6.82
CA ILE A 149 -10.35 -13.24 -7.90
C ILE A 149 -10.08 -11.81 -8.41
N ARG A 150 -11.07 -10.93 -8.47
CA ARG A 150 -10.86 -9.50 -8.79
C ARG A 150 -9.99 -8.80 -7.74
N VAL A 151 -10.27 -9.03 -6.46
CA VAL A 151 -9.44 -8.49 -5.36
C VAL A 151 -8.00 -9.01 -5.45
N LEU A 152 -7.81 -10.31 -5.77
CA LEU A 152 -6.49 -10.89 -6.00
C LEU A 152 -5.77 -10.26 -7.20
N ALA A 153 -6.46 -10.09 -8.33
CA ALA A 153 -5.86 -9.52 -9.53
C ALA A 153 -5.36 -8.08 -9.30
N LYS A 154 -6.19 -7.26 -8.65
CA LYS A 154 -5.83 -5.91 -8.22
C LYS A 154 -4.66 -5.92 -7.23
N PHE A 155 -4.68 -6.82 -6.25
CA PHE A 155 -3.57 -6.98 -5.31
C PHE A 155 -2.25 -7.30 -6.02
N VAL A 156 -2.24 -8.28 -6.93
CA VAL A 156 -1.06 -8.65 -7.72
C VAL A 156 -0.57 -7.46 -8.55
N LYS A 157 -1.48 -6.72 -9.21
CA LYS A 157 -1.10 -5.53 -9.99
C LYS A 157 -0.44 -4.46 -9.12
N ILE A 158 -1.03 -4.14 -7.97
CA ILE A 158 -0.47 -3.17 -7.01
C ILE A 158 0.91 -3.62 -6.51
N GLN A 159 1.07 -4.90 -6.20
CA GLN A 159 2.35 -5.42 -5.71
C GLN A 159 3.41 -5.44 -6.81
N ALA A 160 3.06 -5.80 -8.05
CA ALA A 160 3.95 -5.72 -9.20
C ALA A 160 4.45 -4.29 -9.41
N ASP A 161 3.55 -3.29 -9.39
CA ASP A 161 3.89 -1.87 -9.54
C ASP A 161 4.81 -1.35 -8.41
N ARG A 162 4.71 -1.95 -7.22
CA ARG A 162 5.56 -1.66 -6.07
C ARG A 162 6.85 -2.50 -6.05
N GLY A 163 7.04 -3.38 -7.02
CA GLY A 163 8.19 -4.28 -7.08
C GLY A 163 8.24 -5.30 -5.95
N TRP A 164 7.08 -5.70 -5.40
CA TRP A 164 6.95 -6.64 -4.29
C TRP A 164 7.77 -6.26 -3.04
N LEU A 165 7.91 -4.97 -2.76
CA LEU A 165 8.53 -4.47 -1.53
C LEU A 165 7.58 -4.66 -0.34
N ASN A 166 8.06 -5.31 0.73
CA ASN A 166 7.29 -5.66 1.94
C ASN A 166 6.01 -6.47 1.63
N PRO A 167 6.17 -7.71 1.11
CA PRO A 167 5.06 -8.59 0.74
C PRO A 167 4.28 -9.14 1.93
#